data_AF-A0AAE0SFF0-F1
#
_entry.id   AF-A0AAE0SFF0-F1
#
_cell.length_a   1.000
_cell.length_b   1.000
_cell.length_c   1.000
_cell.angle_alpha   90.00
_cell.angle_beta   90.00
_cell.angle_gamma   90.00
#
_symmetry.space_group_name_H-M   'P 1'
#
loop_
_entity.id
_entity.type
_entity.pdbx_description
1 polymer ?
#
loop_
_entity_poly.entity_id
_entity_poly.type
_entity_poly.pdbx_seq_one_letter_code
_entity_poly.pdbx_strand_id
1 'polypeptide(L)'
;MRVYFFFTLVAHKIYGVPHTINSANYVYFLGLEKALKLDHPEVTKVFTEQILELHRGQGMDIYWRDTVCCPSEEQYKIMVIRKTGGLFGLAVRSMQLFSANKSDFKPLLDTLGLYFQIRDDYANLYSEEYETNKSYCEDLTEGKFSFPLIHAILSDPEDNQVLSILRQRTTDNNVKKYCVQLLEKKGSFEYTRQILIQLEDK
;
A
#
# COMPACT_ATOMS: atom_id res chain seq x y z
N MET A 1 -22.62 22.46 19.70
CA MET A 1 -21.18 22.27 19.40
C MET A 1 -21.08 21.89 17.92
N ARG A 2 -20.69 22.83 17.03
CA ARG A 2 -20.56 22.56 15.59
C ARG A 2 -19.25 21.79 15.36
N VAL A 3 -19.35 20.50 15.09
CA VAL A 3 -18.21 19.71 14.61
C VAL A 3 -18.02 20.07 13.14
N TYR A 4 -16.96 20.82 12.83
CA TYR A 4 -16.52 21.04 11.46
C TYR A 4 -15.90 19.73 10.95
N PHE A 5 -16.69 18.96 10.20
CA PHE A 5 -16.19 17.82 9.45
C PHE A 5 -15.35 18.32 8.26
N PHE A 6 -14.03 18.20 8.36
CA PHE A 6 -13.16 18.40 7.21
C PHE A 6 -13.04 17.09 6.45
N PHE A 7 -13.84 16.93 5.39
CA PHE A 7 -13.39 16.14 4.25
C PHE A 7 -12.16 16.86 3.67
N THR A 8 -10.95 16.41 3.99
CA THR A 8 -9.75 16.96 3.36
C THR A 8 -9.62 16.35 1.97
N LEU A 9 -9.94 17.13 0.95
CA LEU A 9 -9.70 16.75 -0.44
C LEU A 9 -8.20 16.47 -0.65
N VAL A 10 -7.90 15.49 -1.49
CA VAL A 10 -6.53 15.20 -1.92
C VAL A 10 -5.89 16.46 -2.54
N ALA A 11 -4.63 16.74 -2.21
CA ALA A 11 -3.96 17.99 -2.53
C ALA A 11 -4.04 18.37 -4.02
N HIS A 12 -3.93 17.39 -4.92
CA HIS A 12 -4.00 17.64 -6.37
C HIS A 12 -5.38 18.07 -6.88
N LYS A 13 -6.46 17.85 -6.12
CA LYS A 13 -7.80 18.40 -6.44
C LYS A 13 -7.93 19.86 -6.03
N ILE A 14 -7.12 20.32 -5.06
CA ILE A 14 -7.09 21.71 -4.59
C ILE A 14 -6.07 22.54 -5.41
N TYR A 15 -4.85 22.03 -5.55
CA TYR A 15 -3.69 22.76 -6.10
C TYR A 15 -3.30 22.32 -7.52
N GLY A 16 -3.93 21.27 -8.05
CA GLY A 16 -3.62 20.70 -9.36
C GLY A 16 -2.48 19.68 -9.33
N VAL A 17 -2.50 18.78 -10.32
CA VAL A 17 -1.51 17.70 -10.48
C VAL A 17 -0.08 18.23 -10.64
N PRO A 18 0.21 19.25 -11.48
CA PRO A 18 1.60 19.71 -11.68
C PRO A 18 2.24 20.25 -10.39
N HIS A 19 1.52 21.07 -9.61
CA HIS A 19 2.03 21.62 -8.36
C HIS A 19 2.24 20.54 -7.29
N THR A 20 1.32 19.58 -7.21
CA THR A 20 1.39 18.49 -6.22
C THR A 20 2.59 17.59 -6.49
N ILE A 21 2.83 17.22 -7.76
CA ILE A 21 4.02 16.43 -8.14
C ILE A 21 5.30 17.21 -7.84
N ASN A 22 5.37 18.48 -8.24
CA ASN A 22 6.56 19.29 -8.00
C ASN A 22 6.86 19.45 -6.50
N SER A 23 5.82 19.71 -5.69
CA SER A 23 5.94 19.84 -4.24
C SER A 23 6.37 18.51 -3.59
N ALA A 24 5.79 17.38 -3.98
CA ALA A 24 6.18 16.07 -3.47
C ALA A 24 7.65 15.75 -3.79
N ASN A 25 8.08 15.97 -5.05
CA ASN A 25 9.46 15.75 -5.47
C ASN A 25 10.44 16.68 -4.73
N TYR A 26 10.07 17.95 -4.52
CA TYR A 26 10.86 18.87 -3.72
C TYR A 26 11.05 18.37 -2.28
N VAL A 27 10.00 17.83 -1.66
CA VAL A 27 10.07 17.27 -0.30
C VAL A 27 10.97 16.02 -0.23
N TYR A 28 11.09 15.21 -1.29
CA TYR A 28 12.09 14.14 -1.33
C TYR A 28 13.51 14.68 -1.18
N PHE A 29 13.85 15.76 -1.87
CA PHE A 29 15.17 16.37 -1.78
C PHE A 29 15.40 17.11 -0.46
N LEU A 30 14.37 17.69 0.15
CA LEU A 30 14.45 18.18 1.52
C LEU A 30 14.70 17.04 2.52
N GLY A 31 14.09 15.87 2.30
CA GLY A 31 14.37 14.65 3.07
C GLY A 31 15.83 14.22 2.95
N LEU A 32 16.37 14.22 1.73
CA LEU A 32 17.79 13.95 1.49
C LEU A 32 18.68 15.00 2.16
N GLU A 33 18.38 16.29 2.03
CA GLU A 33 19.13 17.36 2.69
C GLU A 33 19.19 17.13 4.22
N LYS A 34 18.06 16.75 4.83
CA LYS A 34 18.02 16.41 6.26
C LYS A 34 18.83 15.16 6.58
N ALA A 35 18.78 14.12 5.75
CA ALA A 35 19.57 12.91 5.94
C ALA A 35 21.08 13.20 5.87
N LEU A 36 21.53 14.07 4.96
CA LEU A 36 22.93 14.47 4.86
C LEU A 36 23.47 15.16 6.13
N LYS A 37 22.61 15.82 6.91
CA LYS A 37 22.99 16.43 8.20
C LYS A 37 23.32 15.41 9.29
N LEU A 38 23.05 14.12 9.07
CA LEU A 38 23.46 13.05 9.97
C LEU A 38 24.98 12.80 9.95
N ASP A 39 25.69 13.35 8.97
CA ASP A 39 27.17 13.32 8.86
C ASP A 39 27.78 11.92 9.02
N HIS A 40 27.16 10.93 8.37
CA HIS A 40 27.63 9.54 8.36
C HIS A 40 27.90 9.10 6.91
N PRO A 41 29.06 8.47 6.61
CA PRO A 41 29.47 8.15 5.23
C PRO A 41 28.47 7.28 4.47
N GLU A 42 27.81 6.35 5.15
CA GLU A 42 26.82 5.45 4.55
C GLU A 42 25.40 6.04 4.40
N VAL A 43 25.12 7.26 4.90
CA VAL A 43 23.74 7.79 4.95
C VAL A 43 23.12 7.94 3.55
N THR A 44 23.89 8.47 2.60
CA THR A 44 23.44 8.67 1.22
C THR A 44 23.15 7.34 0.54
N LYS A 45 23.95 6.31 0.83
CA LYS A 45 23.77 4.96 0.30
C LYS A 45 22.50 4.32 0.84
N VAL A 46 22.29 4.35 2.16
CA VAL A 46 21.06 3.85 2.79
C VAL A 46 19.85 4.59 2.21
N PHE A 47 19.87 5.91 2.16
CA PHE A 47 18.76 6.70 1.60
C PHE A 47 18.46 6.30 0.15
N THR A 48 19.47 6.24 -0.71
CA THR A 48 19.31 5.92 -2.13
C THR A 48 18.78 4.51 -2.34
N GLU A 49 19.35 3.51 -1.68
CA GLU A 49 18.89 2.12 -1.78
C GLU A 49 17.41 1.99 -1.38
N GLN A 50 17.01 2.64 -0.29
CA GLN A 50 15.66 2.53 0.25
C GLN A 50 14.61 3.27 -0.61
N ILE A 51 14.95 4.44 -1.15
CA ILE A 51 14.08 5.15 -2.11
C ILE A 51 13.94 4.36 -3.41
N LEU A 52 15.00 3.69 -3.89
CA LEU A 52 14.93 2.83 -5.07
C LEU A 52 14.01 1.63 -4.85
N GLU A 53 14.11 0.94 -3.70
CA GLU A 53 13.20 -0.17 -3.38
C GLU A 53 11.74 0.29 -3.31
N LEU A 54 11.47 1.45 -2.69
CA LEU A 54 10.13 2.02 -2.65
C LEU A 54 9.56 2.20 -4.06
N HIS A 55 10.32 2.82 -4.98
CA HIS A 55 9.89 3.03 -6.36
C HIS A 55 9.74 1.72 -7.14
N ARG A 56 10.59 0.72 -6.88
CA ARG A 56 10.46 -0.62 -7.48
C ARG A 56 9.15 -1.28 -7.04
N GLY A 57 8.82 -1.25 -5.75
CA GLY A 57 7.55 -1.76 -5.23
C GLY A 57 6.35 -1.01 -5.82
N GLN A 58 6.35 0.32 -5.75
CA GLN A 58 5.28 1.14 -6.32
C GLN A 58 5.11 0.93 -7.84
N GLY A 59 6.21 0.74 -8.57
CA GLY A 59 6.19 0.45 -9.99
C GLY A 59 5.53 -0.88 -10.33
N MET A 60 5.73 -1.92 -9.51
CA MET A 60 5.06 -3.22 -9.67
C MET A 60 3.54 -3.09 -9.47
N ASP A 61 3.12 -2.38 -8.42
CA ASP A 61 1.71 -2.11 -8.09
C ASP A 61 1.00 -1.39 -9.25
N ILE A 62 1.62 -0.32 -9.76
CA ILE A 62 1.14 0.45 -10.92
C ILE A 62 1.09 -0.42 -12.19
N TYR A 63 2.15 -1.19 -12.44
CA TYR A 63 2.24 -2.04 -13.63
C TYR A 63 1.08 -3.05 -13.69
N TRP A 64 0.81 -3.76 -12.59
CA TRP A 64 -0.29 -4.71 -12.53
C TRP A 64 -1.64 -4.03 -12.74
N ARG A 65 -1.87 -2.91 -12.06
CA ARG A 65 -3.10 -2.10 -12.19
C ARG A 65 -3.35 -1.64 -13.64
N ASP A 66 -2.32 -1.17 -14.33
CA ASP A 66 -2.46 -0.56 -15.65
C ASP A 66 -2.43 -1.59 -16.79
N THR A 67 -1.75 -2.73 -16.61
CA THR A 67 -1.80 -3.86 -17.56
C THR A 67 -2.94 -4.83 -17.28
N VAL A 68 -3.63 -4.64 -16.15
CA VAL A 68 -4.66 -5.52 -15.62
C VAL A 68 -4.22 -6.98 -15.55
N CYS A 69 -3.02 -7.17 -15.00
CA CYS A 69 -2.41 -8.46 -14.77
C CYS A 69 -2.44 -8.74 -13.27
N CYS A 70 -3.30 -9.65 -12.82
CA CYS A 70 -3.38 -10.02 -11.41
C CYS A 70 -2.06 -10.71 -10.99
N PRO A 71 -1.35 -10.20 -9.97
CA PRO A 71 -0.17 -10.88 -9.46
C PRO A 71 -0.55 -12.16 -8.70
N SER A 72 0.42 -13.07 -8.55
CA SER A 72 0.33 -14.11 -7.52
C SER A 72 0.47 -13.50 -6.12
N GLU A 73 0.05 -14.23 -5.10
CA GLU A 73 0.21 -13.80 -3.71
C GLU A 73 1.68 -13.57 -3.35
N GLU A 74 2.59 -14.43 -3.81
CA GLU A 74 4.03 -14.28 -3.58
C GLU A 74 4.62 -13.04 -4.27
N GLN A 75 4.15 -12.74 -5.49
CA GLN A 75 4.53 -11.50 -6.17
C GLN A 75 4.04 -10.28 -5.40
N TYR A 76 2.80 -10.30 -4.91
CA TYR A 76 2.27 -9.25 -4.05
C TYR A 76 3.12 -9.07 -2.80
N LYS A 77 3.48 -10.15 -2.09
CA LYS A 77 4.35 -10.08 -0.91
C LYS A 77 5.70 -9.41 -1.21
N ILE A 78 6.33 -9.78 -2.33
CA ILE A 78 7.59 -9.15 -2.78
C ILE A 78 7.39 -7.65 -3.04
N MET A 79 6.31 -7.27 -3.74
CA MET A 79 5.99 -5.86 -4.00
C MET A 79 5.82 -5.08 -2.70
N VAL A 80 5.07 -5.61 -1.74
CA VAL A 80 4.85 -4.97 -0.44
C VAL A 80 6.17 -4.82 0.31
N ILE A 81 6.97 -5.87 0.41
CA ILE A 81 8.29 -5.82 1.06
C ILE A 81 9.17 -4.71 0.46
N ARG A 82 9.12 -4.50 -0.86
CA ARG A 82 9.86 -3.40 -1.50
C ARG A 82 9.26 -2.03 -1.17
N LYS A 83 7.94 -1.90 -1.27
CA LYS A 83 7.20 -0.65 -1.06
C LYS A 83 7.25 -0.18 0.40
N THR A 84 6.84 -1.01 1.34
CA THR A 84 6.81 -0.71 2.78
C THR A 84 8.17 -0.89 3.44
N GLY A 85 8.92 -1.91 3.03
CA GLY A 85 10.29 -2.14 3.53
C GLY A 85 11.25 -1.04 3.10
N GLY A 86 10.99 -0.32 2.01
CA GLY A 86 11.75 0.89 1.66
C GLY A 86 11.67 1.97 2.75
N LEU A 87 10.49 2.28 3.29
CA LEU A 87 10.35 3.33 4.33
C LEU A 87 10.75 2.84 5.73
N PHE A 88 10.30 1.65 6.13
CA PHE A 88 10.71 1.07 7.41
C PHE A 88 12.21 0.77 7.46
N GLY A 89 12.75 0.25 6.36
CA GLY A 89 14.18 0.01 6.22
C GLY A 89 14.98 1.30 6.20
N LEU A 90 14.48 2.40 5.62
CA LEU A 90 15.13 3.71 5.73
C LEU A 90 15.25 4.16 7.18
N ALA A 91 14.17 4.08 7.97
CA ALA A 91 14.20 4.49 9.36
C ALA A 91 15.17 3.62 10.18
N VAL A 92 14.99 2.29 10.16
CA VAL A 92 15.79 1.37 10.98
C VAL A 92 17.25 1.34 10.56
N ARG A 93 17.57 1.28 9.26
CA ARG A 93 18.96 1.28 8.80
C ARG A 93 19.65 2.61 9.13
N SER A 94 18.94 3.74 9.05
CA SER A 94 19.49 5.03 9.48
C SER A 94 19.80 5.03 10.99
N MET A 95 18.92 4.48 11.83
CA MET A 95 19.20 4.31 13.26
C MET A 95 20.39 3.37 13.50
N GLN A 96 20.50 2.29 12.73
CA GLN A 96 21.59 1.33 12.84
C GLN A 96 22.94 1.92 12.46
N LEU A 97 23.02 2.99 11.66
CA LEU A 97 24.31 3.67 11.40
C LEU A 97 24.95 4.16 12.71
N PHE A 98 24.14 4.60 13.68
CA PHE A 98 24.59 5.17 14.94
C PHE A 98 24.47 4.22 16.14
N SER A 99 24.01 2.99 15.92
CA SER A 99 23.84 1.99 16.98
C SER A 99 25.00 0.99 17.02
N ALA A 100 25.39 0.54 18.21
CA ALA A 100 26.27 -0.61 18.36
C ALA A 100 25.58 -1.94 17.96
N ASN A 101 24.25 -1.98 18.03
CA ASN A 101 23.47 -3.16 17.65
C ASN A 101 23.32 -3.26 16.13
N LYS A 102 23.99 -4.25 15.52
CA LYS A 102 23.95 -4.55 14.08
C LYS A 102 23.15 -5.82 13.75
N SER A 103 22.23 -6.23 14.63
CA SER A 103 21.34 -7.36 14.38
C SER A 103 20.54 -7.17 13.09
N ASP A 104 20.17 -8.29 12.45
CA ASP A 104 19.32 -8.25 11.27
C ASP A 104 17.84 -8.05 11.68
N PHE A 105 17.34 -6.83 11.48
CA PHE A 105 15.93 -6.50 11.71
C PHE A 105 15.06 -6.73 10.47
N LYS A 106 15.63 -7.13 9.33
CA LYS A 106 14.89 -7.27 8.08
C LYS A 106 13.69 -8.23 8.21
N PRO A 107 13.79 -9.42 8.83
CA PRO A 107 12.64 -10.32 8.96
C PRO A 107 11.45 -9.70 9.71
N LEU A 108 11.74 -8.89 10.74
CA LEU A 108 10.71 -8.17 11.50
C LEU A 108 10.08 -7.07 10.64
N LEU A 109 10.89 -6.28 9.93
CA LEU A 109 10.39 -5.20 9.07
C LEU A 109 9.57 -5.72 7.89
N ASP A 110 9.97 -6.85 7.30
CA ASP A 110 9.21 -7.52 6.25
C ASP A 110 7.83 -7.96 6.78
N THR A 111 7.78 -8.55 7.98
CA THR A 111 6.54 -9.01 8.62
C THR A 111 5.62 -7.83 8.97
N LEU A 112 6.17 -6.77 9.58
CA LEU A 112 5.43 -5.54 9.89
C LEU A 112 4.92 -4.84 8.62
N GLY A 113 5.74 -4.81 7.57
CA GLY A 113 5.37 -4.23 6.27
C GLY A 113 4.20 -4.97 5.62
N LEU A 114 4.28 -6.30 5.59
CA LEU A 114 3.20 -7.15 5.10
C LEU A 114 1.92 -6.97 5.91
N TYR A 115 2.01 -7.04 7.23
CA TYR A 115 0.87 -6.84 8.12
C TYR A 115 0.20 -5.48 7.88
N PHE A 116 0.99 -4.41 7.84
CA PHE A 116 0.47 -3.06 7.66
C PHE A 116 -0.24 -2.88 6.33
N GLN A 117 0.34 -3.36 5.23
CA GLN A 117 -0.26 -3.22 3.90
C GLN A 117 -1.52 -4.09 3.74
N ILE A 118 -1.48 -5.35 4.18
CA ILE A 118 -2.65 -6.25 4.10
C ILE A 118 -3.80 -5.70 4.97
N ARG A 119 -3.48 -5.12 6.13
CA ARG A 119 -4.48 -4.47 6.98
C ARG A 119 -5.10 -3.24 6.31
N ASP A 120 -4.31 -2.38 5.65
CA ASP A 120 -4.85 -1.23 4.91
C ASP A 120 -5.72 -1.68 3.73
N ASP A 121 -5.29 -2.72 3.00
CA ASP A 121 -6.06 -3.32 1.91
C ASP A 121 -7.39 -3.91 2.39
N TYR A 122 -7.40 -4.60 3.53
CA TYR A 122 -8.61 -5.11 4.17
C TYR A 122 -9.54 -3.96 4.61
N ALA A 123 -8.99 -2.97 5.31
CA ALA A 123 -9.76 -1.84 5.83
C ALA A 123 -10.40 -1.00 4.71
N ASN A 124 -9.71 -0.84 3.58
CA ASN A 124 -10.23 -0.14 2.39
C ASN A 124 -11.55 -0.72 1.87
N LEU A 125 -11.72 -2.04 2.00
CA LEU A 125 -12.85 -2.79 1.42
C LEU A 125 -13.91 -3.20 2.45
N TYR A 126 -13.57 -3.28 3.75
CA TYR A 126 -14.44 -3.84 4.79
C TYR A 126 -14.91 -2.82 5.83
N SER A 127 -14.17 -1.74 6.08
CA SER A 127 -14.44 -0.87 7.24
C SER A 127 -15.35 0.32 6.90
N GLU A 128 -16.51 0.37 7.57
CA GLU A 128 -17.42 1.53 7.57
C GLU A 128 -16.73 2.81 8.08
N GLU A 129 -15.79 2.68 9.03
CA GLU A 129 -15.02 3.81 9.57
C GLU A 129 -14.02 4.35 8.53
N TYR A 130 -13.47 3.48 7.67
CA TYR A 130 -12.64 3.93 6.54
C TYR A 130 -13.46 4.69 5.49
N GLU A 131 -14.76 4.41 5.33
CA GLU A 131 -15.66 5.22 4.47
C GLU A 131 -15.80 6.66 4.95
N THR A 132 -15.56 6.91 6.24
CA THR A 132 -15.63 8.27 6.78
C THR A 132 -14.35 9.08 6.54
N ASN A 133 -13.21 8.40 6.39
CA ASN A 133 -11.88 9.03 6.21
C ASN A 133 -11.38 9.00 4.74
N LYS A 134 -11.85 8.03 3.95
CA LYS A 134 -11.60 7.85 2.51
C LYS A 134 -12.94 7.66 1.79
N SER A 135 -12.98 7.74 0.46
CA SER A 135 -14.20 7.35 -0.26
C SER A 135 -14.39 5.82 -0.23
N TYR A 136 -15.65 5.36 -0.32
CA TYR A 136 -16.02 3.94 -0.23
C TYR A 136 -15.27 3.07 -1.26
N CYS A 137 -14.53 2.06 -0.80
CA CYS A 137 -13.78 1.10 -1.62
C CYS A 137 -12.95 1.77 -2.74
N GLU A 138 -12.03 2.68 -2.36
CA GLU A 138 -11.16 3.39 -3.31
C GLU A 138 -10.31 2.46 -4.17
N ASP A 139 -9.87 1.32 -3.63
CA ASP A 139 -9.05 0.37 -4.38
C ASP A 139 -9.78 -0.15 -5.63
N LEU A 140 -11.12 -0.27 -5.58
CA LEU A 140 -11.95 -0.62 -6.74
C LEU A 140 -12.03 0.51 -7.78
N THR A 141 -12.04 1.76 -7.34
CA THR A 141 -12.00 2.92 -8.25
C THR A 141 -10.63 3.09 -8.87
N GLU A 142 -9.56 2.81 -8.13
CA GLU A 142 -8.21 2.82 -8.67
C GLU A 142 -7.97 1.64 -9.64
N GLY A 143 -8.65 0.52 -9.43
CA GLY A 143 -8.38 -0.74 -10.14
C GLY A 143 -7.20 -1.50 -9.54
N LYS A 144 -6.87 -1.23 -8.27
CA LYS A 144 -5.71 -1.79 -7.56
C LYS A 144 -5.95 -3.25 -7.19
N PHE A 145 -4.95 -4.10 -7.41
CA PHE A 145 -4.97 -5.50 -6.97
C PHE A 145 -4.60 -5.58 -5.48
N SER A 146 -5.54 -5.28 -4.60
CA SER A 146 -5.36 -5.41 -3.16
C SER A 146 -5.46 -6.88 -2.70
N PHE A 147 -4.95 -7.19 -1.51
CA PHE A 147 -4.83 -8.58 -1.04
C PHE A 147 -6.15 -9.40 -1.11
N PRO A 148 -7.31 -8.90 -0.64
CA PRO A 148 -8.57 -9.64 -0.75
C PRO A 148 -9.04 -9.84 -2.21
N LEU A 149 -8.74 -8.88 -3.09
CA LEU A 149 -9.07 -8.95 -4.51
C LEU A 149 -8.22 -9.99 -5.22
N ILE A 150 -6.93 -10.04 -4.94
CA ILE A 150 -6.01 -11.05 -5.47
C ILE A 150 -6.50 -12.45 -5.08
N HIS A 151 -6.79 -12.67 -3.80
CA HIS A 151 -7.33 -13.96 -3.35
C HIS A 151 -8.60 -14.34 -4.12
N ALA A 152 -9.57 -13.43 -4.24
CA ALA A 152 -10.84 -13.71 -4.94
C ALA A 152 -10.65 -14.07 -6.42
N ILE A 153 -9.71 -13.41 -7.09
CA ILE A 153 -9.43 -13.65 -8.51
C ILE A 153 -8.71 -14.99 -8.70
N LEU A 154 -7.78 -15.34 -7.82
CA LEU A 154 -7.00 -16.56 -7.92
C LEU A 154 -7.73 -17.81 -7.40
N SER A 155 -8.66 -17.66 -6.46
CA SER A 155 -9.39 -18.78 -5.87
C SER A 155 -10.35 -19.47 -6.85
N ASP A 156 -10.75 -18.78 -7.92
CA ASP A 156 -11.70 -19.27 -8.92
C ASP A 156 -11.44 -18.62 -10.28
N PRO A 157 -10.47 -19.15 -11.06
CA PRO A 157 -10.03 -18.54 -12.32
C PRO A 157 -11.08 -18.50 -13.43
N GLU A 158 -12.13 -19.31 -13.34
CA GLU A 158 -13.23 -19.32 -14.31
C GLU A 158 -14.20 -18.14 -14.08
N ASP A 159 -14.28 -17.65 -12.84
CA ASP A 159 -15.09 -16.50 -12.47
C ASP A 159 -14.32 -15.17 -12.64
N ASN A 160 -14.62 -14.50 -13.76
CA ASN A 160 -14.01 -13.23 -14.12
C ASN A 160 -14.76 -12.00 -13.57
N GLN A 161 -15.76 -12.14 -12.71
CA GLN A 161 -16.60 -11.02 -12.27
C GLN A 161 -15.81 -9.96 -11.50
N VAL A 162 -14.99 -10.37 -10.52
CA VAL A 162 -14.18 -9.45 -9.71
C VAL A 162 -13.18 -8.70 -10.59
N LEU A 163 -12.46 -9.42 -11.46
CA LEU A 163 -11.50 -8.83 -12.40
C LEU A 163 -12.20 -7.85 -13.37
N SER A 164 -13.39 -8.19 -13.85
CA SER A 164 -14.17 -7.34 -14.75
C SER A 164 -14.64 -6.05 -14.07
N ILE A 165 -15.04 -6.11 -12.80
CA ILE A 165 -15.38 -4.91 -12.02
C ILE A 165 -14.13 -4.05 -11.79
N LEU A 166 -13.01 -4.67 -11.42
CA LEU A 166 -11.75 -3.96 -11.18
C LEU A 166 -11.26 -3.22 -12.44
N ARG A 167 -11.43 -3.84 -13.62
CA ARG A 167 -11.14 -3.22 -14.93
C ARG A 167 -11.92 -1.94 -15.19
N GLN A 168 -13.14 -1.84 -14.69
CA GLN A 168 -14.02 -0.69 -14.96
C GLN A 168 -13.58 0.57 -14.22
N ARG A 169 -12.78 0.45 -13.15
CA ARG A 169 -12.38 1.59 -12.30
C ARG A 169 -13.58 2.43 -11.88
N THR A 170 -14.65 1.74 -11.51
CA THR A 170 -15.97 2.34 -11.31
C THR A 170 -16.01 3.26 -10.10
N THR A 171 -16.83 4.31 -10.20
CA THR A 171 -17.21 5.17 -9.07
C THR A 171 -18.60 4.85 -8.54
N ASP A 172 -19.32 3.90 -9.15
CA ASP A 172 -20.66 3.49 -8.74
C ASP A 172 -20.61 2.61 -7.47
N ASN A 173 -21.18 3.12 -6.38
CA ASN A 173 -21.24 2.42 -5.11
C ASN A 173 -22.04 1.11 -5.16
N ASN A 174 -23.02 0.97 -6.06
CA ASN A 174 -23.77 -0.28 -6.20
C ASN A 174 -22.88 -1.39 -6.78
N VAL A 175 -22.07 -1.06 -7.79
CA VAL A 175 -21.10 -2.00 -8.36
C VAL A 175 -20.03 -2.37 -7.34
N LYS A 176 -19.55 -1.40 -6.56
CA LYS A 176 -18.61 -1.64 -5.45
C LYS A 176 -19.19 -2.56 -4.38
N LYS A 177 -20.42 -2.31 -3.91
CA LYS A 177 -21.13 -3.17 -2.95
C LYS A 177 -21.30 -4.59 -3.47
N TYR A 178 -21.64 -4.74 -4.75
CA TYR A 178 -21.72 -6.05 -5.39
C TYR A 178 -20.37 -6.77 -5.40
N CYS A 179 -19.27 -6.06 -5.72
CA CYS A 179 -17.92 -6.63 -5.64
C CYS A 179 -17.58 -7.12 -4.23
N VAL A 180 -17.85 -6.30 -3.20
CA VAL A 180 -17.65 -6.69 -1.79
C VAL A 180 -18.44 -7.95 -1.43
N GLN A 181 -19.68 -8.10 -1.89
CA GLN A 181 -20.47 -9.32 -1.69
C GLN A 181 -19.84 -10.55 -2.37
N LEU A 182 -19.23 -10.39 -3.56
CA LEU A 182 -18.49 -11.46 -4.22
C LEU A 182 -17.26 -11.88 -3.39
N LEU A 183 -16.52 -10.91 -2.82
CA LEU A 183 -15.37 -11.17 -1.96
C LEU A 183 -15.75 -11.95 -0.70
N GLU A 184 -16.86 -11.58 -0.06
CA GLU A 184 -17.40 -12.30 1.10
C GLU A 184 -17.79 -13.73 0.72
N LYS A 185 -18.49 -13.92 -0.40
CA LYS A 185 -18.93 -15.25 -0.87
C LYS A 185 -17.76 -16.15 -1.24
N LYS A 186 -16.65 -15.59 -1.72
CA LYS A 186 -15.39 -16.30 -2.01
C LYS A 186 -14.52 -16.49 -0.77
N GLY A 187 -14.94 -16.02 0.40
CA GLY A 187 -14.19 -16.15 1.65
C GLY A 187 -12.93 -15.28 1.71
N SER A 188 -12.75 -14.30 0.82
CA SER A 188 -11.52 -13.51 0.73
C SER A 188 -11.26 -12.67 1.97
N PHE A 189 -12.30 -12.14 2.62
CA PHE A 189 -12.14 -11.40 3.87
C PHE A 189 -11.71 -12.30 5.02
N GLU A 190 -12.27 -13.50 5.11
CA GLU A 190 -11.87 -14.48 6.13
C GLU A 190 -10.43 -14.95 5.91
N TYR A 191 -10.06 -15.27 4.67
CA TYR A 191 -8.67 -15.59 4.32
C TYR A 191 -7.71 -14.46 4.71
N THR A 192 -8.07 -13.21 4.39
CA THR A 192 -7.25 -12.04 4.73
C THR A 192 -7.08 -11.89 6.24
N ARG A 193 -8.13 -12.09 7.05
CA ARG A 193 -8.06 -12.06 8.52
C ARG A 193 -7.14 -13.14 9.07
N GLN A 194 -7.22 -14.35 8.54
CA GLN A 194 -6.35 -15.46 8.96
C GLN A 194 -4.87 -15.16 8.67
N ILE A 195 -4.56 -14.60 7.50
CA ILE A 195 -3.20 -14.17 7.17
C ILE A 195 -2.72 -13.05 8.12
N LEU A 196 -3.59 -12.10 8.47
CA LEU A 196 -3.24 -11.04 9.43
C LEU A 196 -2.92 -11.60 10.82
N ILE A 197 -3.71 -12.55 11.33
CA ILE A 197 -3.44 -13.24 12.61
C ILE A 197 -2.10 -13.98 12.55
N GLN A 198 -1.83 -14.72 11.47
CA GLN A 198 -0.56 -15.43 11.30
C GLN A 198 0.67 -14.49 11.26
N LEU A 199 0.50 -13.29 10.71
CA LEU A 199 1.55 -12.27 10.67
C LEU A 199 1.73 -11.56 12.02
N GLU A 200 0.68 -11.47 12.84
CA GLU A 200 0.72 -10.92 14.20
C GLU A 200 1.42 -11.87 15.18
N ASP A 201 1.20 -13.18 15.04
CA ASP A 201 1.79 -14.21 15.90
C ASP A 201 3.26 -14.54 15.60
N LYS A 202 3.81 -14.01 14.49
CA LYS A 202 5.15 -14.32 13.99
C LYS A 202 6.24 -13.40 14.52
#